data_AF-A0A3A6MKL3-F1
#
_entry.id   AF-A0A3A6MKL3-F1
#
_cell.length_a   1.000
_cell.length_b   1.000
_cell.length_c   1.000
_cell.angle_alpha   90.00
_cell.angle_beta   90.00
_cell.angle_gamma   90.00
#
_symmetry.space_group_name_H-M   'P 1'
#
loop_
_entity.id
_entity.type
_entity.pdbx_description
1 polymer ?
#
loop_
_entity_poly.entity_id
_entity_poly.type
_entity_poly.pdbx_seq_one_letter_code
_entity_poly.pdbx_strand_id
1 'polypeptide(L)'
;MKLKNYLLLLALLLVVGVRAQVPSGNKYPKREFRGAWIQAVNGQFRGIPTERLKQILVSQLNSLQEAGINAIIFQVRPEADALYASQHEPWSRFLTGTQGQTPSPMWDPMQFMIEECQKRNMEFHAWINPYRVKTSLKNKLAPEHIYHQHPEWFVTYGDQLYFDPALPESREHICKIVTDIVSRYDVDAIHMDDYFYPYPVNGLDFPDDASFARYGGGFTNKADWRRSNVNVLIKKLHETVRGIKPWVKFGISPFGIYRNQKSDPLGSNTNGLQNYDDLYADVLLWAREGWIDYNIPQVYWEIGHKAADYETLVKWWATHSENRPLFIGQSVPKTVQFADPQNPSINQLPRKMALQRAYQTIGGSCQWYAAAVVENQGRYRDALISEYHKYPALVPVFDFMDDKAPDKVRKMKKVWTEDGYILFWTAPKADTEMDKAVRYVVYRFGSKEKVNLDDPSHIVAITRNSFYKLPYETGKTKYRYVVTALDRLHNESKSVSKKLKL
;
A
#
# COMPACT_ATOMS: atom_id res chain seq x y z
N MET A 1 -23.15 17.97 -59.22
CA MET A 1 -23.04 18.66 -57.91
C MET A 1 -21.95 17.99 -57.10
N LYS A 2 -21.02 18.79 -56.56
CA LYS A 2 -19.58 18.50 -56.53
C LYS A 2 -19.12 17.82 -55.24
N LEU A 3 -18.12 16.94 -55.37
CA LEU A 3 -17.31 16.27 -54.33
C LEU A 3 -16.90 17.17 -53.14
N LYS A 4 -16.84 18.50 -53.37
CA LYS A 4 -16.66 19.53 -52.34
C LYS A 4 -17.70 19.48 -51.20
N ASN A 5 -18.95 19.11 -51.47
CA ASN A 5 -19.98 19.06 -50.43
C ASN A 5 -19.82 17.85 -49.50
N TYR A 6 -19.25 16.74 -49.98
CA TYR A 6 -18.94 15.58 -49.14
C TYR A 6 -17.70 15.81 -48.26
N LEU A 7 -16.69 16.52 -48.77
CA LEU A 7 -15.52 16.90 -47.97
C LEU A 7 -15.86 17.91 -46.86
N LEU A 8 -16.82 18.82 -47.09
CA LEU A 8 -17.33 19.73 -46.06
C LEU A 8 -18.18 19.02 -45.00
N LEU A 9 -18.95 17.99 -45.36
CA LEU A 9 -19.68 17.15 -44.41
C LEU A 9 -18.75 16.23 -43.61
N LEU A 10 -17.67 15.70 -44.21
CA LEU A 10 -16.64 14.94 -43.48
C LEU A 10 -15.84 15.85 -42.54
N ALA A 11 -15.53 17.09 -42.96
CA ALA A 11 -14.86 18.07 -42.13
C ALA A 11 -15.76 18.57 -40.98
N LEU A 12 -17.08 18.72 -41.18
CA LEU A 12 -18.02 19.05 -40.09
C LEU A 12 -18.23 17.88 -39.11
N LEU A 13 -18.14 16.63 -39.57
CA LEU A 13 -18.19 15.44 -38.70
C LEU A 13 -16.89 15.19 -37.94
N LEU A 14 -15.76 15.76 -38.38
CA LEU A 14 -14.46 15.73 -37.68
C LEU A 14 -14.26 16.88 -36.68
N VAL A 15 -15.15 17.88 -36.68
CA VAL A 15 -15.09 19.06 -35.77
C VAL A 15 -16.07 18.95 -34.59
N VAL A 16 -16.79 17.82 -34.44
CA VAL A 16 -17.29 17.44 -33.11
C VAL A 16 -16.07 17.03 -32.30
N GLY A 17 -15.46 18.04 -31.67
CA GLY A 17 -14.29 17.89 -30.84
C GLY A 17 -14.50 16.71 -29.90
N VAL A 18 -13.66 15.71 -30.04
CA VAL A 18 -13.34 14.79 -28.96
C VAL A 18 -12.68 15.66 -27.89
N ARG A 19 -13.48 16.40 -27.12
CA ARG A 19 -13.15 16.59 -25.72
C ARG A 19 -13.04 15.16 -25.23
N ALA A 20 -11.83 14.71 -24.96
CA ALA A 20 -11.62 13.56 -24.12
C ALA A 20 -12.39 13.86 -22.83
N GLN A 21 -13.64 13.41 -22.76
CA GLN A 21 -14.33 13.29 -21.49
C GLN A 21 -13.45 12.31 -20.74
N VAL A 22 -12.64 12.84 -19.83
CA VAL A 22 -12.01 12.04 -18.79
C VAL A 22 -13.14 11.14 -18.28
N PRO A 23 -12.99 9.80 -18.34
CA PRO A 23 -14.01 8.90 -17.83
C PRO A 23 -14.44 9.43 -16.48
N SER A 24 -15.72 9.75 -16.31
CA SER A 24 -16.23 10.20 -15.02
C SER A 24 -16.21 8.99 -14.10
N GLY A 25 -15.04 8.68 -13.54
CA GLY A 25 -14.90 7.69 -12.50
C GLY A 25 -15.91 7.99 -11.39
N ASN A 26 -16.36 6.95 -10.68
CA ASN A 26 -17.26 7.15 -9.56
C ASN A 26 -16.61 8.15 -8.58
N LYS A 27 -17.28 9.28 -8.32
CA LYS A 27 -16.77 10.34 -7.43
C LYS A 27 -16.46 9.78 -6.03
N TYR A 28 -17.22 8.77 -5.61
CA TYR A 28 -17.04 8.08 -4.34
C TYR A 28 -17.03 6.57 -4.59
N PRO A 29 -15.88 5.98 -4.97
CA PRO A 29 -15.80 4.55 -5.21
C PRO A 29 -16.03 3.78 -3.90
N LYS A 30 -16.87 2.73 -3.95
CA LYS A 30 -17.06 1.81 -2.83
C LYS A 30 -15.77 1.09 -2.45
N ARG A 31 -14.93 0.79 -3.43
CA ARG A 31 -13.65 0.10 -3.25
C ARG A 31 -12.52 1.00 -3.70
N GLU A 32 -11.62 1.33 -2.80
CA GLU A 32 -10.47 2.18 -3.06
C GLU A 32 -9.41 1.92 -1.99
N PHE A 33 -8.21 1.55 -2.42
CA PHE A 33 -7.06 1.47 -1.52
C PHE A 33 -6.65 2.88 -1.12
N ARG A 34 -6.68 3.17 0.17
CA ARG A 34 -6.33 4.48 0.73
C ARG A 34 -5.23 4.24 1.76
N GLY A 35 -3.99 4.16 1.28
CA GLY A 35 -2.82 3.85 2.08
C GLY A 35 -2.09 5.09 2.62
N ALA A 36 -1.31 4.91 3.69
CA ALA A 36 -0.33 5.90 4.13
C ALA A 36 0.94 5.22 4.67
N TRP A 37 2.12 5.75 4.30
CA TRP A 37 3.40 5.23 4.78
C TRP A 37 3.85 5.92 6.07
N ILE A 38 4.16 5.12 7.09
CA ILE A 38 4.78 5.54 8.34
C ILE A 38 6.20 4.96 8.39
N GLN A 39 7.19 5.82 8.16
CA GLN A 39 8.60 5.44 8.11
C GLN A 39 9.30 5.54 9.47
N ALA A 40 10.22 4.63 9.79
CA ALA A 40 11.07 4.72 10.97
C ALA A 40 12.44 5.35 10.65
N VAL A 41 12.93 5.14 9.42
CA VAL A 41 14.31 5.45 8.99
C VAL A 41 14.66 6.95 9.04
N ASN A 42 13.66 7.84 9.05
CA ASN A 42 13.89 9.29 9.24
C ASN A 42 14.22 9.67 10.69
N GLY A 43 14.18 8.71 11.62
CA GLY A 43 14.47 8.94 13.04
C GLY A 43 13.32 9.55 13.84
N GLN A 44 12.10 9.62 13.30
CA GLN A 44 10.97 10.26 13.99
C GLN A 44 10.56 9.60 15.32
N PHE A 45 10.98 8.35 15.57
CA PHE A 45 10.70 7.61 16.81
C PHE A 45 11.87 7.63 17.80
N ARG A 46 13.05 8.07 17.36
CA ARG A 46 14.31 7.83 18.06
C ARG A 46 14.33 8.53 19.41
N GLY A 47 14.50 7.75 20.47
CA GLY A 47 14.64 8.27 21.83
C GLY A 47 13.34 8.77 22.45
N ILE A 48 12.19 8.57 21.79
CA ILE A 48 10.88 8.91 22.37
C ILE A 48 10.52 7.85 23.41
N PRO A 49 10.13 8.23 24.65
CA PRO A 49 9.68 7.27 25.65
C PRO A 49 8.51 6.42 25.15
N THR A 50 8.50 5.12 25.50
CA THR A 50 7.52 4.12 25.03
C THR A 50 6.07 4.62 25.05
N GLU A 51 5.59 5.07 26.20
CA GLU A 51 4.19 5.50 26.34
C GLU A 51 3.87 6.75 25.53
N ARG A 52 4.85 7.66 25.39
CA ARG A 52 4.69 8.84 24.54
C ARG A 52 4.61 8.45 23.06
N LEU A 53 5.45 7.50 22.63
CA LEU A 53 5.44 7.02 21.25
C LEU A 53 4.13 6.29 20.92
N LYS A 54 3.61 5.45 21.81
CA LYS A 54 2.28 4.83 21.67
C LYS A 54 1.17 5.86 21.47
N GLN A 55 1.17 6.94 22.27
CA GLN A 55 0.19 8.04 22.13
C GLN A 55 0.31 8.77 20.79
N ILE A 56 1.54 9.03 20.32
CA ILE A 56 1.79 9.67 19.02
C ILE A 56 1.24 8.79 17.89
N LEU A 57 1.55 7.50 17.91
CA LEU A 57 1.08 6.54 16.90
C LEU A 57 -0.45 6.42 16.91
N VAL A 58 -1.09 6.33 18.09
CA VAL A 58 -2.56 6.34 18.23
C VAL A 58 -3.18 7.61 17.63
N SER A 59 -2.60 8.79 17.94
CA SER A 59 -3.09 10.07 17.41
C SER A 59 -2.93 10.18 15.89
N GLN A 60 -1.81 9.67 15.37
CA GLN A 60 -1.56 9.58 13.93
C GLN A 60 -2.59 8.68 13.26
N LEU A 61 -2.84 7.48 13.79
CA LEU A 61 -3.84 6.54 13.27
C LEU A 61 -5.26 7.12 13.32
N ASN A 62 -5.64 7.84 14.39
CA ASN A 62 -6.93 8.53 14.46
C ASN A 62 -7.08 9.57 13.34
N SER A 63 -6.05 10.41 13.14
CA SER A 63 -6.06 11.45 12.10
C SER A 63 -6.15 10.85 10.69
N LEU A 64 -5.45 9.73 10.46
CA LEU A 64 -5.49 9.02 9.18
C LEU A 64 -6.87 8.36 8.96
N GLN A 65 -7.48 7.79 10.02
CA GLN A 65 -8.81 7.19 9.94
C GLN A 65 -9.87 8.23 9.58
N GLU A 66 -9.81 9.41 10.21
CA GLU A 66 -10.68 10.53 9.90
C GLU A 66 -10.53 10.96 8.43
N ALA A 67 -9.30 10.96 7.92
CA ALA A 67 -9.00 11.21 6.50
C ALA A 67 -9.45 10.10 5.53
N GLY A 68 -10.08 9.03 6.03
CA GLY A 68 -10.56 7.90 5.25
C GLY A 68 -9.49 6.89 4.83
N ILE A 69 -8.29 6.93 5.42
CA ILE A 69 -7.23 5.93 5.20
C ILE A 69 -7.69 4.57 5.74
N ASN A 70 -7.50 3.52 4.93
CA ASN A 70 -7.92 2.15 5.24
C ASN A 70 -6.77 1.14 5.26
N ALA A 71 -5.53 1.57 4.97
CA ALA A 71 -4.33 0.74 5.09
C ALA A 71 -3.13 1.55 5.59
N ILE A 72 -2.35 0.96 6.51
CA ILE A 72 -1.13 1.55 7.05
C ILE A 72 0.05 0.69 6.61
N ILE A 73 1.01 1.33 5.97
CA ILE A 73 2.27 0.71 5.58
C ILE A 73 3.34 1.20 6.55
N PHE A 74 3.66 0.36 7.54
CA PHE A 74 4.54 0.72 8.66
C PHE A 74 5.91 0.08 8.48
N GLN A 75 6.98 0.88 8.54
CA GLN A 75 8.35 0.37 8.39
C GLN A 75 8.77 -0.43 9.62
N VAL A 76 8.82 -1.76 9.47
CA VAL A 76 9.18 -2.68 10.56
C VAL A 76 10.65 -3.11 10.50
N ARG A 77 11.27 -3.01 9.30
CA ARG A 77 12.67 -3.35 9.05
C ARG A 77 13.38 -2.29 8.20
N PRO A 78 13.94 -1.22 8.79
CA PRO A 78 14.57 -0.14 8.04
C PRO A 78 16.00 -0.43 7.56
N GLU A 79 16.85 -1.10 8.34
CA GLU A 79 18.24 -1.42 7.97
C GLU A 79 18.77 -2.73 8.62
N ALA A 80 18.16 -3.86 8.32
CA ALA A 80 18.50 -5.18 8.90
C ALA A 80 18.37 -5.21 10.44
N ASP A 81 17.36 -4.50 10.92
CA ASP A 81 16.98 -4.37 12.33
C ASP A 81 15.45 -4.37 12.46
N ALA A 82 14.95 -4.56 13.67
CA ALA A 82 13.54 -4.82 13.91
C ALA A 82 12.88 -3.74 14.77
N LEU A 83 11.72 -3.25 14.33
CA LEU A 83 10.73 -2.54 15.15
C LEU A 83 9.67 -3.52 15.70
N TYR A 84 10.12 -4.72 16.07
CA TYR A 84 9.33 -5.79 16.69
C TYR A 84 10.28 -6.72 17.44
N ALA A 85 9.75 -7.55 18.34
CA ALA A 85 10.57 -8.51 19.07
C ALA A 85 11.01 -9.64 18.12
N SER A 86 12.22 -9.53 17.56
CA SER A 86 12.82 -10.55 16.68
C SER A 86 13.85 -11.39 17.44
N GLN A 87 13.95 -12.67 17.07
CA GLN A 87 15.05 -13.56 17.48
C GLN A 87 16.16 -13.65 16.42
N HIS A 88 16.05 -12.88 15.32
CA HIS A 88 16.92 -13.00 14.16
C HIS A 88 17.64 -11.70 13.82
N GLU A 89 17.01 -10.56 14.11
CA GLU A 89 17.59 -9.24 13.92
C GLU A 89 17.54 -8.41 15.20
N PRO A 90 18.54 -7.54 15.43
CA PRO A 90 18.58 -6.71 16.63
C PRO A 90 17.48 -5.64 16.61
N TRP A 91 17.13 -5.13 17.79
CA TRP A 91 16.23 -3.97 17.90
C TRP A 91 16.74 -2.77 17.12
N SER A 92 15.83 -2.05 16.48
CA SER A 92 16.19 -0.92 15.66
C SER A 92 16.69 0.29 16.45
N ARG A 93 17.82 0.87 16.00
CA ARG A 93 18.30 2.14 16.55
C ARG A 93 17.37 3.31 16.26
N PHE A 94 16.43 3.17 15.34
CA PHE A 94 15.41 4.19 15.09
C PHE A 94 14.37 4.26 16.21
N LEU A 95 14.35 3.29 17.12
CA LEU A 95 13.52 3.32 18.33
C LEU A 95 14.28 3.93 19.52
N THR A 96 15.42 3.34 19.89
CA THR A 96 16.13 3.68 21.15
C THR A 96 17.35 4.59 20.96
N GLY A 97 17.83 4.75 19.74
CA GLY A 97 19.10 5.41 19.42
C GLY A 97 20.29 4.45 19.28
N THR A 98 20.18 3.23 19.82
CA THR A 98 21.24 2.21 19.79
C THR A 98 20.68 0.89 19.25
N GLN A 99 21.32 0.32 18.23
CA GLN A 99 20.89 -0.96 17.66
C GLN A 99 21.10 -2.08 18.70
N GLY A 100 20.17 -3.04 18.77
CA GLY A 100 20.19 -4.13 19.76
C GLY A 100 19.65 -3.75 21.14
N GLN A 101 19.56 -2.46 21.45
CA GLN A 101 18.99 -2.01 22.73
C GLN A 101 17.48 -2.24 22.75
N THR A 102 17.04 -3.11 23.66
CA THR A 102 15.61 -3.35 23.92
C THR A 102 14.94 -2.08 24.44
N PRO A 103 13.75 -1.69 23.93
CA PRO A 103 13.02 -0.55 24.45
C PRO A 103 12.66 -0.74 25.94
N SER A 104 12.60 0.35 26.71
CA SER A 104 12.27 0.32 28.14
C SER A 104 11.21 1.35 28.49
N PRO A 105 10.05 0.96 29.08
CA PRO A 105 9.62 -0.43 29.28
C PRO A 105 9.50 -1.18 27.95
N MET A 106 9.70 -2.50 28.00
CA MET A 106 9.63 -3.36 26.80
C MET A 106 8.23 -3.31 26.20
N TRP A 107 8.19 -3.15 24.88
CA TRP A 107 7.00 -3.28 24.07
C TRP A 107 7.40 -3.69 22.66
N ASP A 108 6.46 -4.26 21.92
CA ASP A 108 6.61 -4.61 20.50
C ASP A 108 5.85 -3.59 19.64
N PRO A 109 6.54 -2.68 18.92
CA PRO A 109 5.89 -1.65 18.12
C PRO A 109 5.03 -2.19 16.98
N MET A 110 5.44 -3.27 16.31
CA MET A 110 4.67 -3.88 15.24
C MET A 110 3.39 -4.51 15.77
N GLN A 111 3.46 -5.29 16.86
CA GLN A 111 2.27 -5.86 17.49
C GLN A 111 1.29 -4.76 17.93
N PHE A 112 1.80 -3.70 18.56
CA PHE A 112 0.98 -2.56 18.98
C PHE A 112 0.30 -1.89 17.78
N MET A 113 1.04 -1.65 16.68
CA MET A 113 0.49 -1.03 15.48
C MET A 113 -0.56 -1.90 14.79
N ILE A 114 -0.36 -3.24 14.76
CA ILE A 114 -1.37 -4.18 14.27
C ILE A 114 -2.65 -3.98 15.08
N GLU A 115 -2.60 -4.13 16.40
CA GLU A 115 -3.77 -4.02 17.27
C GLU A 115 -4.50 -2.66 17.13
N GLU A 116 -3.75 -1.56 17.05
CA GLU A 116 -4.33 -0.23 16.86
C GLU A 116 -4.95 -0.04 15.46
N CYS A 117 -4.38 -0.63 14.40
CA CYS A 117 -5.00 -0.66 13.08
C CYS A 117 -6.29 -1.49 13.09
N GLN A 118 -6.29 -2.64 13.78
CA GLN A 118 -7.47 -3.51 13.88
C GLN A 118 -8.65 -2.82 14.57
N LYS A 119 -8.39 -2.07 15.65
CA LYS A 119 -9.41 -1.23 16.34
C LYS A 119 -10.06 -0.21 15.41
N ARG A 120 -9.35 0.20 14.34
CA ARG A 120 -9.78 1.20 13.36
C ARG A 120 -10.25 0.60 12.03
N ASN A 121 -10.27 -0.72 11.91
CA ASN A 121 -10.56 -1.45 10.67
C ASN A 121 -9.62 -1.09 9.51
N MET A 122 -8.38 -0.71 9.82
CA MET A 122 -7.32 -0.51 8.84
C MET A 122 -6.58 -1.83 8.60
N GLU A 123 -6.12 -2.05 7.37
CA GLU A 123 -5.10 -3.05 7.11
C GLU A 123 -3.74 -2.61 7.66
N PHE A 124 -2.94 -3.57 8.11
CA PHE A 124 -1.55 -3.37 8.49
C PHE A 124 -0.61 -4.10 7.52
N HIS A 125 0.23 -3.35 6.83
CA HIS A 125 1.23 -3.86 5.88
C HIS A 125 2.62 -3.67 6.50
N ALA A 126 3.32 -4.77 6.76
CA ALA A 126 4.67 -4.76 7.32
C ALA A 126 5.67 -4.39 6.22
N TRP A 127 6.21 -3.16 6.29
CA TRP A 127 7.19 -2.68 5.33
C TRP A 127 8.62 -3.02 5.74
N ILE A 128 9.29 -3.78 4.88
CA ILE A 128 10.68 -4.16 5.03
C ILE A 128 11.53 -3.55 3.91
N ASN A 129 12.73 -3.08 4.27
CA ASN A 129 13.80 -2.91 3.31
C ASN A 129 14.58 -4.24 3.24
N PRO A 130 14.78 -4.87 2.08
CA PRO A 130 15.37 -6.20 1.97
C PRO A 130 16.89 -6.22 2.21
N TYR A 131 17.64 -5.29 1.62
CA TYR A 131 19.09 -5.41 1.51
C TYR A 131 19.86 -4.40 2.35
N ARG A 132 19.26 -3.28 2.76
CA ARG A 132 19.96 -2.25 3.54
C ARG A 132 20.34 -2.77 4.93
N VAL A 133 21.57 -2.49 5.34
CA VAL A 133 22.13 -2.86 6.67
C VAL A 133 22.66 -1.64 7.41
N LYS A 134 23.27 -0.67 6.70
CA LYS A 134 23.67 0.61 7.29
C LYS A 134 23.37 1.76 6.34
N THR A 135 22.66 2.79 6.82
CA THR A 135 22.52 4.07 6.09
C THR A 135 23.78 4.94 6.12
N SER A 136 24.74 4.66 7.00
CA SER A 136 26.06 5.31 7.08
C SER A 136 27.07 4.34 7.71
N LEU A 137 28.32 4.29 7.23
CA LEU A 137 29.36 3.44 7.83
C LEU A 137 29.70 3.86 9.27
N LYS A 138 29.33 5.08 9.67
CA LYS A 138 29.48 5.57 11.05
C LYS A 138 28.53 4.92 12.05
N ASN A 139 27.41 4.36 11.59
CA ASN A 139 26.47 3.66 12.48
C ASN A 139 27.14 2.39 13.03
N LYS A 140 26.96 2.11 14.31
CA LYS A 140 27.48 0.87 14.92
C LYS A 140 26.43 -0.24 14.78
N LEU A 141 26.89 -1.43 14.40
CA LEU A 141 26.08 -2.63 14.46
C LEU A 141 26.08 -3.17 15.90
N ALA A 142 24.96 -3.77 16.31
CA ALA A 142 24.89 -4.47 17.59
C ALA A 142 25.85 -5.68 17.60
N PRO A 143 26.46 -6.05 18.74
CA PRO A 143 27.41 -7.18 18.80
C PRO A 143 26.84 -8.50 18.28
N GLU A 144 25.54 -8.73 18.45
CA GLU A 144 24.80 -9.91 18.01
C GLU A 144 24.38 -9.88 16.53
N HIS A 145 24.61 -8.77 15.82
CA HIS A 145 24.20 -8.62 14.43
C HIS A 145 24.92 -9.62 13.52
N ILE A 146 24.20 -10.23 12.57
CA ILE A 146 24.69 -11.34 11.73
C ILE A 146 25.94 -10.99 10.90
N TYR A 147 26.14 -9.71 10.58
CA TYR A 147 27.40 -9.17 10.01
C TYR A 147 28.67 -9.62 10.73
N HIS A 148 28.64 -9.75 12.06
CA HIS A 148 29.83 -10.16 12.82
C HIS A 148 30.14 -11.66 12.69
N GLN A 149 29.13 -12.46 12.32
CA GLN A 149 29.26 -13.91 12.09
C GLN A 149 29.57 -14.22 10.62
N HIS A 150 28.95 -13.44 9.72
CA HIS A 150 29.01 -13.64 8.27
C HIS A 150 29.35 -12.34 7.52
N PRO A 151 30.52 -11.71 7.77
CA PRO A 151 30.88 -10.46 7.09
C PRO A 151 30.95 -10.60 5.56
N GLU A 152 31.17 -11.81 5.06
CA GLU A 152 31.20 -12.14 3.64
C GLU A 152 29.83 -12.03 2.95
N TRP A 153 28.73 -11.90 3.70
CA TRP A 153 27.39 -11.69 3.11
C TRP A 153 27.12 -10.25 2.68
N PHE A 154 28.06 -9.33 2.95
CA PHE A 154 27.82 -7.90 2.90
C PHE A 154 28.73 -7.17 1.94
N VAL A 155 28.18 -6.11 1.34
CA VAL A 155 28.85 -5.27 0.36
C VAL A 155 28.78 -3.81 0.81
N THR A 156 29.93 -3.15 0.86
CA THR A 156 30.02 -1.70 1.09
C THR A 156 29.89 -0.98 -0.23
N TYR A 157 28.96 -0.03 -0.33
CA TYR A 157 28.77 0.83 -1.50
C TYR A 157 28.60 2.28 -1.07
N GLY A 158 29.54 3.14 -1.47
CA GLY A 158 29.63 4.50 -0.94
C GLY A 158 29.82 4.51 0.58
N ASP A 159 28.99 5.26 1.30
CA ASP A 159 28.95 5.28 2.78
C ASP A 159 27.91 4.30 3.36
N GLN A 160 27.46 3.29 2.61
CA GLN A 160 26.40 2.38 3.05
C GLN A 160 26.85 0.92 3.01
N LEU A 161 26.14 0.07 3.77
CA LEU A 161 26.36 -1.38 3.82
C LEU A 161 25.06 -2.09 3.46
N TYR A 162 25.18 -3.13 2.64
CA TYR A 162 24.06 -3.94 2.14
C TYR A 162 24.36 -5.42 2.26
N PHE A 163 23.32 -6.25 2.37
CA PHE A 163 23.41 -7.65 1.97
C PHE A 163 23.74 -7.73 0.48
N ASP A 164 24.63 -8.64 0.08
CA ASP A 164 24.86 -8.94 -1.32
C ASP A 164 23.62 -9.66 -1.91
N PRO A 165 22.91 -9.08 -2.89
CA PRO A 165 21.75 -9.73 -3.49
C PRO A 165 22.10 -11.04 -4.22
N ALA A 166 23.36 -11.22 -4.64
CA ALA A 166 23.83 -12.40 -5.36
C ALA A 166 23.95 -13.65 -4.49
N LEU A 167 24.14 -13.49 -3.18
CA LEU A 167 24.37 -14.61 -2.27
C LEU A 167 23.08 -15.36 -1.91
N PRO A 168 23.02 -16.69 -2.09
CA PRO A 168 21.91 -17.51 -1.60
C PRO A 168 21.60 -17.28 -0.12
N GLU A 169 22.64 -17.15 0.70
CA GLU A 169 22.54 -16.98 2.15
C GLU A 169 21.88 -15.66 2.53
N SER A 170 22.19 -14.57 1.82
CA SER A 170 21.48 -13.29 1.98
C SER A 170 19.97 -13.45 1.72
N ARG A 171 19.61 -14.14 0.63
CA ARG A 171 18.20 -14.35 0.27
C ARG A 171 17.49 -15.24 1.28
N GLU A 172 18.15 -16.28 1.77
CA GLU A 172 17.62 -17.18 2.80
C GLU A 172 17.41 -16.47 4.13
N HIS A 173 18.35 -15.62 4.54
CA HIS A 173 18.19 -14.79 5.73
C HIS A 173 16.98 -13.86 5.60
N ILE A 174 16.81 -13.17 4.46
CA ILE A 174 15.66 -12.30 4.22
C ILE A 174 14.34 -13.10 4.24
N CYS A 175 14.29 -14.29 3.64
CA CYS A 175 13.12 -15.19 3.71
C CYS A 175 12.83 -15.67 5.15
N LYS A 176 13.87 -15.87 5.97
CA LYS A 176 13.73 -16.21 7.38
C LYS A 176 13.08 -15.08 8.18
N ILE A 177 13.44 -13.82 7.89
CA ILE A 177 12.79 -12.65 8.51
C ILE A 177 11.32 -12.55 8.11
N VAL A 178 10.99 -12.76 6.83
CA VAL A 178 9.60 -12.77 6.37
C VAL A 178 8.82 -13.94 6.99
N THR A 179 9.43 -15.12 7.11
CA THR A 179 8.85 -16.25 7.84
C THR A 179 8.52 -15.88 9.29
N ASP A 180 9.45 -15.23 10.00
CA ASP A 180 9.26 -14.79 11.38
C ASP A 180 8.07 -13.83 11.53
N ILE A 181 7.99 -12.82 10.66
CA ILE A 181 6.89 -11.85 10.66
C ILE A 181 5.55 -12.53 10.34
N VAL A 182 5.48 -13.26 9.23
CA VAL A 182 4.21 -13.82 8.73
C VAL A 182 3.70 -14.93 9.66
N SER A 183 4.58 -15.74 10.26
CA SER A 183 4.14 -16.80 11.17
C SER A 183 3.58 -16.27 12.49
N ARG A 184 4.20 -15.23 13.07
CA ARG A 184 3.84 -14.76 14.43
C ARG A 184 2.82 -13.64 14.47
N TYR A 185 2.75 -12.81 13.44
CA TYR A 185 1.95 -11.58 13.48
C TYR A 185 0.76 -11.62 12.52
N ASP A 186 -0.33 -10.94 12.90
CA ASP A 186 -1.56 -10.84 12.10
C ASP A 186 -1.50 -9.70 11.07
N VAL A 187 -0.48 -9.74 10.21
CA VAL A 187 -0.29 -8.77 9.12
C VAL A 187 -1.29 -9.04 7.98
N ASP A 188 -1.72 -7.98 7.28
CA ASP A 188 -2.52 -8.12 6.06
C ASP A 188 -1.63 -8.19 4.80
N ALA A 189 -0.41 -7.65 4.86
CA ALA A 189 0.58 -7.74 3.79
C ALA A 189 2.03 -7.64 4.27
N ILE A 190 2.95 -8.20 3.48
CA ILE A 190 4.36 -7.79 3.42
C ILE A 190 4.51 -6.75 2.31
N HIS A 191 5.23 -5.68 2.60
CA HIS A 191 5.48 -4.59 1.67
C HIS A 191 6.98 -4.34 1.52
N MET A 192 7.44 -4.14 0.29
CA MET A 192 8.80 -3.68 0.01
C MET A 192 8.75 -2.36 -0.75
N ASP A 193 9.67 -1.45 -0.44
CA ASP A 193 9.86 -0.21 -1.17
C ASP A 193 10.79 -0.40 -2.39
N ASP A 194 11.47 0.66 -2.81
CA ASP A 194 12.21 0.76 -4.06
C ASP A 194 13.71 0.43 -3.94
N TYR A 195 14.18 -0.01 -2.77
CA TYR A 195 15.60 -0.32 -2.55
C TYR A 195 15.89 -1.80 -2.82
N PHE A 196 16.33 -2.09 -4.05
CA PHE A 196 16.86 -3.39 -4.45
C PHE A 196 18.40 -3.32 -4.42
N TYR A 197 19.04 -3.19 -5.58
CA TYR A 197 20.37 -2.58 -5.58
C TYR A 197 20.26 -1.09 -5.21
N PRO A 198 21.30 -0.53 -4.59
CA PRO A 198 21.27 0.86 -4.16
C PRO A 198 21.24 1.84 -5.33
N TYR A 199 20.73 3.03 -5.06
CA TYR A 199 20.76 4.15 -6.00
C TYR A 199 22.21 4.41 -6.45
N PRO A 200 22.49 4.56 -7.76
CA PRO A 200 23.84 4.73 -8.26
C PRO A 200 24.56 5.94 -7.67
N VAL A 201 25.82 5.73 -7.28
CA VAL A 201 26.79 6.77 -6.94
C VAL A 201 27.63 7.05 -8.17
N ASN A 202 27.72 8.31 -8.57
CA ASN A 202 28.43 8.70 -9.78
C ASN A 202 29.89 8.22 -9.77
N GLY A 203 30.30 7.53 -10.84
CA GLY A 203 31.66 7.00 -10.99
C GLY A 203 31.98 5.76 -10.15
N LEU A 204 31.01 5.17 -9.45
CA LEU A 204 31.21 3.99 -8.61
C LEU A 204 30.24 2.87 -9.01
N ASP A 205 30.78 1.77 -9.58
CA ASP A 205 30.00 0.53 -9.79
C ASP A 205 29.78 -0.19 -8.46
N PHE A 206 28.68 -0.95 -8.37
CA PHE A 206 28.42 -1.80 -7.21
C PHE A 206 29.46 -2.93 -7.15
N PRO A 207 30.18 -3.13 -6.02
CA PRO A 207 31.36 -3.98 -5.98
C PRO A 207 31.01 -5.47 -5.76
N ASP A 208 30.35 -6.06 -6.75
CA ASP A 208 29.93 -7.47 -6.81
C ASP A 208 30.68 -8.29 -7.88
N ASP A 209 31.87 -7.87 -8.30
CA ASP A 209 32.68 -8.60 -9.30
C ASP A 209 33.04 -10.01 -8.85
N ALA A 210 33.42 -10.18 -7.58
CA ALA A 210 33.72 -11.50 -7.02
C ALA A 210 32.47 -12.39 -7.00
N SER A 211 31.32 -11.82 -6.66
CA SER A 211 30.03 -12.53 -6.66
C SER A 211 29.59 -12.86 -8.09
N PHE A 212 29.83 -12.00 -9.06
CA PHE A 212 29.58 -12.28 -10.47
C PHE A 212 30.50 -13.39 -11.00
N ALA A 213 31.78 -13.39 -10.66
CA ALA A 213 32.70 -14.46 -11.05
C ALA A 213 32.28 -15.82 -10.47
N ARG A 214 31.74 -15.84 -9.24
CA ARG A 214 31.34 -17.07 -8.54
C ARG A 214 29.95 -17.57 -8.90
N TYR A 215 28.99 -16.66 -9.06
CA TYR A 215 27.55 -16.95 -9.20
C TYR A 215 26.93 -16.39 -10.49
N GLY A 216 27.75 -15.82 -11.39
CA GLY A 216 27.32 -15.28 -12.68
C GLY A 216 26.73 -16.34 -13.61
N GLY A 217 27.11 -17.61 -13.43
CA GLY A 217 26.62 -18.71 -14.25
C GLY A 217 26.87 -18.44 -15.74
N GLY A 218 25.81 -18.52 -16.55
CA GLY A 218 25.86 -18.26 -17.99
C GLY A 218 25.59 -16.80 -18.40
N PHE A 219 25.42 -15.87 -17.46
CA PHE A 219 25.15 -14.47 -17.81
C PHE A 219 26.41 -13.81 -18.38
N THR A 220 26.31 -13.27 -19.58
CA THR A 220 27.36 -12.44 -20.20
C THR A 220 27.20 -10.96 -19.87
N ASN A 221 26.02 -10.55 -19.41
CA ASN A 221 25.69 -9.19 -19.01
C ASN A 221 25.44 -9.13 -17.50
N LYS A 222 26.28 -8.35 -16.80
CA LYS A 222 26.21 -8.19 -15.35
C LYS A 222 24.89 -7.55 -14.88
N ALA A 223 24.28 -6.66 -15.66
CA ALA A 223 23.00 -6.05 -15.33
C ALA A 223 21.83 -7.07 -15.39
N ASP A 224 21.83 -7.96 -16.38
CA ASP A 224 20.84 -9.05 -16.47
C ASP A 224 20.98 -10.02 -15.29
N TRP A 225 22.23 -10.33 -14.92
CA TRP A 225 22.51 -11.13 -13.73
C TRP A 225 22.03 -10.46 -12.43
N ARG A 226 22.30 -9.16 -12.23
CA ARG A 226 21.80 -8.39 -11.08
C ARG A 226 20.27 -8.43 -11.01
N ARG A 227 19.57 -8.23 -12.13
CA ARG A 227 18.10 -8.39 -12.21
C ARG A 227 17.67 -9.80 -11.83
N SER A 228 18.33 -10.82 -12.34
CA SER A 228 18.05 -12.23 -12.01
C SER A 228 18.18 -12.51 -10.51
N ASN A 229 19.20 -11.95 -9.84
CA ASN A 229 19.36 -12.11 -8.39
C ASN A 229 18.18 -11.56 -7.60
N VAL A 230 17.69 -10.37 -7.98
CA VAL A 230 16.50 -9.76 -7.37
C VAL A 230 15.26 -10.59 -7.67
N ASN A 231 15.07 -11.03 -8.92
CA ASN A 231 13.96 -11.90 -9.33
C ASN A 231 13.86 -13.16 -8.46
N VAL A 232 15.01 -13.80 -8.19
CA VAL A 232 15.07 -14.99 -7.32
C VAL A 232 14.60 -14.67 -5.90
N LEU A 233 14.99 -13.53 -5.32
CA LEU A 233 14.49 -13.14 -3.99
C LEU A 233 12.98 -12.91 -4.04
N ILE A 234 12.47 -12.14 -5.00
CA ILE A 234 11.04 -11.80 -5.09
C ILE A 234 10.18 -13.06 -5.21
N LYS A 235 10.59 -14.00 -6.07
CA LYS A 235 9.91 -15.29 -6.18
C LYS A 235 9.95 -16.08 -4.87
N LYS A 236 11.12 -16.19 -4.21
CA LYS A 236 11.24 -16.89 -2.92
C LYS A 236 10.38 -16.26 -1.82
N LEU A 237 10.30 -14.93 -1.78
CA LEU A 237 9.46 -14.22 -0.81
C LEU A 237 7.98 -14.49 -1.05
N HIS A 238 7.53 -14.47 -2.31
CA HIS A 238 6.17 -14.87 -2.67
C HIS A 238 5.84 -16.28 -2.17
N GLU A 239 6.68 -17.26 -2.52
CA GLU A 239 6.51 -18.66 -2.11
C GLU A 239 6.50 -18.81 -0.59
N THR A 240 7.37 -18.08 0.12
CA THR A 240 7.44 -18.04 1.59
C THR A 240 6.14 -17.52 2.19
N VAL A 241 5.63 -16.37 1.72
CA VAL A 241 4.38 -15.78 2.23
C VAL A 241 3.20 -16.72 1.98
N ARG A 242 3.06 -17.24 0.75
CA ARG A 242 1.97 -18.12 0.33
C ARG A 242 1.96 -19.43 1.12
N GLY A 243 3.14 -20.00 1.39
CA GLY A 243 3.29 -21.24 2.15
C GLY A 243 2.89 -21.13 3.62
N ILE A 244 2.89 -19.93 4.21
CA ILE A 244 2.58 -19.72 5.64
C ILE A 244 1.16 -19.19 5.84
N LYS A 245 0.79 -18.11 5.15
CA LYS A 245 -0.54 -17.49 5.24
C LYS A 245 -1.01 -17.05 3.84
N PRO A 246 -1.77 -17.89 3.12
CA PRO A 246 -2.14 -17.64 1.72
C PRO A 246 -3.02 -16.40 1.50
N TRP A 247 -3.59 -15.80 2.54
CA TRP A 247 -4.31 -14.52 2.46
C TRP A 247 -3.43 -13.27 2.65
N VAL A 248 -2.19 -13.41 3.16
CA VAL A 248 -1.28 -12.26 3.35
C VAL A 248 -0.79 -11.82 2.00
N LYS A 249 -0.96 -10.54 1.66
CA LYS A 249 -0.55 -9.99 0.36
C LYS A 249 0.96 -9.72 0.35
N PHE A 250 1.60 -9.76 -0.80
CA PHE A 250 2.98 -9.34 -1.00
C PHE A 250 3.01 -8.30 -2.12
N GLY A 251 3.40 -7.06 -1.79
CA GLY A 251 3.42 -5.99 -2.77
C GLY A 251 4.63 -5.09 -2.67
N ILE A 252 4.83 -4.34 -3.74
CA ILE A 252 6.04 -3.54 -3.94
C ILE A 252 5.66 -2.10 -4.28
N SER A 253 6.41 -1.15 -3.73
CA SER A 253 6.37 0.27 -4.06
C SER A 253 7.64 0.66 -4.80
N PRO A 254 7.71 0.40 -6.12
CA PRO A 254 8.93 0.65 -6.89
C PRO A 254 9.11 2.13 -7.20
N PHE A 255 10.28 2.51 -7.69
CA PHE A 255 10.50 3.88 -8.20
C PHE A 255 9.45 4.24 -9.26
N GLY A 256 9.11 5.52 -9.42
CA GLY A 256 7.99 5.89 -10.30
C GLY A 256 8.26 5.69 -11.80
N ILE A 257 9.52 5.63 -12.24
CA ILE A 257 9.91 5.34 -13.63
C ILE A 257 10.37 3.88 -13.71
N TYR A 258 9.67 3.05 -14.50
CA TYR A 258 10.14 1.70 -14.81
C TYR A 258 11.35 1.76 -15.74
N ARG A 259 11.15 2.35 -16.93
CA ARG A 259 12.16 2.68 -17.93
C ARG A 259 11.79 4.00 -18.63
N ASN A 260 12.81 4.71 -19.09
CA ASN A 260 12.68 5.86 -19.97
C ASN A 260 12.52 5.37 -21.42
N GLN A 261 11.77 6.10 -22.24
CA GLN A 261 11.55 5.79 -23.65
C GLN A 261 12.86 5.72 -24.47
N LYS A 262 13.89 6.48 -24.07
CA LYS A 262 15.22 6.46 -24.69
C LYS A 262 15.99 5.16 -24.47
N SER A 263 15.70 4.44 -23.38
CA SER A 263 16.35 3.17 -23.02
C SER A 263 15.58 1.99 -23.58
N ASP A 264 14.26 2.13 -23.68
CA ASP A 264 13.33 1.13 -24.17
C ASP A 264 12.16 1.84 -24.88
N PRO A 265 11.85 1.56 -26.15
CA PRO A 265 10.74 2.20 -26.86
C PRO A 265 9.37 2.06 -26.17
N LEU A 266 9.17 1.04 -25.34
CA LEU A 266 7.96 0.82 -24.53
C LEU A 266 8.00 1.56 -23.18
N GLY A 267 9.13 2.17 -22.84
CA GLY A 267 9.30 2.99 -21.65
C GLY A 267 8.44 4.26 -21.66
N SER A 268 8.30 4.85 -20.48
CA SER A 268 7.59 6.12 -20.30
C SER A 268 8.37 7.29 -20.92
N ASN A 269 7.68 8.32 -21.42
CA ASN A 269 8.32 9.54 -21.93
C ASN A 269 8.89 10.38 -20.77
N THR A 270 9.99 9.91 -20.22
CA THR A 270 10.68 10.42 -19.04
C THR A 270 12.20 10.39 -19.28
N ASN A 271 12.96 11.01 -18.38
CA ASN A 271 14.41 11.13 -18.48
C ASN A 271 15.11 11.03 -17.11
N GLY A 272 14.58 10.22 -16.20
CA GLY A 272 15.06 10.07 -14.83
C GLY A 272 15.75 8.72 -14.56
N LEU A 273 16.01 8.45 -13.29
CA LEU A 273 16.40 7.12 -12.78
C LEU A 273 15.35 6.07 -13.18
N GLN A 274 15.74 4.81 -13.38
CA GLN A 274 14.88 3.74 -13.86
C GLN A 274 14.98 2.51 -12.95
N ASN A 275 13.84 1.92 -12.58
CA ASN A 275 13.84 0.67 -11.80
C ASN A 275 14.62 -0.44 -12.49
N TYR A 276 14.35 -0.68 -13.77
CA TYR A 276 14.89 -1.83 -14.50
C TYR A 276 16.40 -1.71 -14.74
N ASP A 277 16.85 -0.51 -15.10
CA ASP A 277 18.20 -0.25 -15.56
C ASP A 277 19.15 0.08 -14.41
N ASP A 278 18.72 0.91 -13.45
CA ASP A 278 19.60 1.47 -12.41
C ASP A 278 19.46 0.75 -11.06
N LEU A 279 18.26 0.24 -10.74
CA LEU A 279 17.97 -0.47 -9.49
C LEU A 279 17.83 -1.99 -9.68
N TYR A 280 17.94 -2.47 -10.92
CA TYR A 280 17.81 -3.87 -11.33
C TYR A 280 16.51 -4.55 -10.86
N ALA A 281 15.41 -3.80 -10.89
CA ALA A 281 14.10 -4.21 -10.44
C ALA A 281 13.13 -4.39 -11.62
N ASP A 282 12.90 -5.64 -12.03
CA ASP A 282 11.98 -5.98 -13.12
C ASP A 282 10.54 -6.18 -12.62
N VAL A 283 9.96 -5.10 -12.13
CA VAL A 283 8.64 -5.10 -11.47
C VAL A 283 7.49 -5.52 -12.38
N LEU A 284 7.61 -5.32 -13.70
CA LEU A 284 6.62 -5.80 -14.66
C LEU A 284 6.67 -7.32 -14.80
N LEU A 285 7.87 -7.91 -14.83
CA LEU A 285 8.02 -9.37 -14.81
C LEU A 285 7.38 -9.95 -13.53
N TRP A 286 7.65 -9.36 -12.36
CA TRP A 286 7.13 -9.87 -11.09
C TRP A 286 5.60 -9.86 -11.04
N ALA A 287 4.98 -8.80 -11.57
CA ALA A 287 3.53 -8.71 -11.66
C ALA A 287 2.96 -9.75 -12.64
N ARG A 288 3.57 -9.87 -13.82
CA ARG A 288 3.15 -10.83 -14.86
C ARG A 288 3.23 -12.28 -14.41
N GLU A 289 4.32 -12.65 -13.75
CA GLU A 289 4.54 -13.98 -13.19
C GLU A 289 3.75 -14.22 -11.90
N GLY A 290 3.08 -13.19 -11.38
CA GLY A 290 2.27 -13.28 -10.17
C GLY A 290 3.06 -13.41 -8.88
N TRP A 291 4.35 -13.07 -8.88
CA TRP A 291 5.18 -13.08 -7.67
C TRP A 291 4.83 -11.92 -6.73
N ILE A 292 4.16 -10.88 -7.22
CA ILE A 292 3.59 -9.82 -6.40
C ILE A 292 2.09 -9.69 -6.64
N ASP A 293 1.37 -9.29 -5.60
CA ASP A 293 -0.07 -9.14 -5.60
C ASP A 293 -0.50 -7.71 -5.90
N TYR A 294 0.37 -6.71 -5.68
CA TYR A 294 0.08 -5.33 -6.04
C TYR A 294 1.36 -4.50 -6.27
N ASN A 295 1.20 -3.41 -7.02
CA ASN A 295 2.22 -2.40 -7.25
C ASN A 295 1.78 -1.02 -6.74
N ILE A 296 2.71 -0.28 -6.13
CA ILE A 296 2.52 1.11 -5.70
C ILE A 296 3.64 2.02 -6.23
N PRO A 297 3.77 2.27 -7.55
CA PRO A 297 4.83 3.12 -8.08
C PRO A 297 4.86 4.50 -7.42
N GLN A 298 6.07 4.92 -7.06
CA GLN A 298 6.35 6.19 -6.39
C GLN A 298 6.33 7.37 -7.37
N VAL A 299 5.14 7.80 -7.78
CA VAL A 299 4.93 8.94 -8.69
C VAL A 299 4.92 10.25 -7.89
N TYR A 300 6.09 10.63 -7.38
CA TYR A 300 6.24 11.72 -6.41
C TYR A 300 6.41 13.12 -7.02
N TRP A 301 6.45 13.23 -8.34
CA TRP A 301 6.60 14.51 -9.03
C TRP A 301 5.29 15.28 -9.15
N GLU A 302 5.41 16.57 -9.46
CA GLU A 302 4.32 17.43 -9.87
C GLU A 302 3.87 17.16 -11.32
N ILE A 303 2.63 17.53 -11.62
CA ILE A 303 2.13 17.59 -12.99
C ILE A 303 2.91 18.67 -13.74
N GLY A 304 3.41 18.34 -14.92
CA GLY A 304 4.28 19.17 -15.75
C GLY A 304 5.78 19.00 -15.48
N HIS A 305 6.20 18.11 -14.58
CA HIS A 305 7.62 17.93 -14.28
C HIS A 305 8.41 17.47 -15.52
N LYS A 306 9.43 18.23 -15.92
CA LYS A 306 10.12 18.07 -17.22
C LYS A 306 10.73 16.69 -17.46
N ALA A 307 11.24 16.02 -16.42
CA ALA A 307 11.91 14.73 -16.56
C ALA A 307 11.02 13.54 -16.16
N ALA A 308 9.88 13.77 -15.50
CA ALA A 308 9.12 12.73 -14.80
C ALA A 308 7.69 13.20 -14.53
N ASP A 309 7.00 13.65 -15.58
CA ASP A 309 5.66 14.21 -15.46
C ASP A 309 4.67 13.22 -14.81
N TYR A 310 3.93 13.70 -13.82
CA TYR A 310 2.97 12.88 -13.07
C TYR A 310 1.90 12.26 -13.96
N GLU A 311 1.30 13.04 -14.88
CA GLU A 311 0.21 12.56 -15.74
C GLU A 311 0.71 11.48 -16.71
N THR A 312 1.89 11.69 -17.29
CA THR A 312 2.60 10.73 -18.14
C THR A 312 2.85 9.42 -17.41
N LEU A 313 3.36 9.47 -16.18
CA LEU A 313 3.66 8.27 -15.39
C LEU A 313 2.40 7.53 -14.95
N VAL A 314 1.38 8.23 -14.46
CA VAL A 314 0.10 7.61 -14.07
C VAL A 314 -0.54 6.89 -15.26
N LYS A 315 -0.56 7.52 -16.44
CA LYS A 315 -1.06 6.89 -17.66
C LYS A 315 -0.24 5.67 -18.08
N TRP A 316 1.08 5.77 -18.01
CA TRP A 316 1.96 4.66 -18.36
C TRP A 316 1.72 3.46 -17.44
N TRP A 317 1.70 3.66 -16.12
CA TRP A 317 1.42 2.58 -15.16
C TRP A 317 0.03 1.99 -15.32
N ALA A 318 -1.00 2.82 -15.55
CA ALA A 318 -2.36 2.34 -15.78
C ALA A 318 -2.46 1.36 -16.96
N THR A 319 -1.59 1.51 -17.97
CA THR A 319 -1.55 0.65 -19.17
C THR A 319 -0.62 -0.55 -19.05
N HIS A 320 0.27 -0.58 -18.06
CA HIS A 320 1.28 -1.63 -17.84
C HIS A 320 1.15 -2.27 -16.45
N SER A 321 -0.09 -2.44 -15.96
CA SER A 321 -0.36 -3.01 -14.63
C SER A 321 -0.24 -4.54 -14.57
N GLU A 322 -0.05 -5.21 -15.71
CA GLU A 322 0.20 -6.67 -15.83
C GLU A 322 -0.83 -7.53 -15.07
N ASN A 323 -2.12 -7.13 -15.10
CA ASN A 323 -3.24 -7.78 -14.42
C ASN A 323 -3.02 -7.95 -12.90
N ARG A 324 -2.35 -6.99 -12.28
CA ARG A 324 -2.26 -6.87 -10.82
C ARG A 324 -2.82 -5.52 -10.35
N PRO A 325 -3.44 -5.47 -9.16
CA PRO A 325 -3.83 -4.22 -8.53
C PRO A 325 -2.70 -3.17 -8.56
N LEU A 326 -3.04 -2.00 -9.09
CA LEU A 326 -2.15 -0.85 -9.16
C LEU A 326 -2.69 0.25 -8.25
N PHE A 327 -1.82 0.78 -7.38
CA PHE A 327 -2.10 1.95 -6.56
C PHE A 327 -1.05 3.01 -6.86
N ILE A 328 -1.37 4.30 -6.73
CA ILE A 328 -0.38 5.36 -6.98
C ILE A 328 0.24 5.84 -5.68
N GLY A 329 1.55 5.70 -5.53
CA GLY A 329 2.30 6.37 -4.48
C GLY A 329 2.45 7.83 -4.83
N GLN A 330 1.92 8.73 -4.00
CA GLN A 330 1.99 10.17 -4.27
C GLN A 330 2.58 10.96 -3.10
N SER A 331 3.41 11.94 -3.44
CA SER A 331 3.97 12.86 -2.45
C SER A 331 2.93 13.91 -2.07
N VAL A 332 2.54 13.96 -0.79
CA VAL A 332 1.67 15.00 -0.23
C VAL A 332 2.34 16.37 -0.35
N PRO A 333 3.61 16.58 0.10
CA PRO A 333 4.28 17.87 -0.04
C PRO A 333 4.32 18.38 -1.49
N LYS A 334 4.72 17.54 -2.45
CA LYS A 334 4.79 17.94 -3.86
C LYS A 334 3.41 18.20 -4.47
N THR A 335 2.36 17.58 -3.94
CA THR A 335 1.00 17.82 -4.43
C THR A 335 0.44 19.17 -3.98
N VAL A 336 0.77 19.60 -2.76
CA VAL A 336 0.28 20.88 -2.22
C VAL A 336 1.20 22.07 -2.51
N GLN A 337 2.50 21.81 -2.75
CA GLN A 337 3.50 22.85 -3.02
C GLN A 337 3.31 23.51 -4.39
N PHE A 338 2.95 22.75 -5.42
CA PHE A 338 2.88 23.24 -6.79
C PHE A 338 1.44 23.56 -7.19
N ALA A 339 1.28 24.63 -7.97
CA ALA A 339 0.01 24.98 -8.58
C ALA A 339 -0.35 24.01 -9.71
N ASP A 340 -1.63 23.85 -9.97
CA ASP A 340 -2.10 23.11 -11.14
C ASP A 340 -1.77 23.89 -12.44
N PRO A 341 -1.11 23.26 -13.44
CA PRO A 341 -0.76 23.95 -14.69
C PRO A 341 -1.97 24.48 -15.48
N GLN A 342 -3.15 23.87 -15.32
CA GLN A 342 -4.39 24.27 -16.01
C GLN A 342 -5.24 25.22 -15.16
N ASN A 343 -5.06 25.20 -13.84
CA ASN A 343 -5.68 26.14 -12.92
C ASN A 343 -4.71 26.61 -11.82
N PRO A 344 -3.90 27.67 -12.09
CA PRO A 344 -2.86 28.13 -11.16
C PRO A 344 -3.37 28.65 -9.81
N SER A 345 -4.69 28.82 -9.62
CA SER A 345 -5.30 29.28 -8.37
C SER A 345 -5.41 28.21 -7.29
N ILE A 346 -5.18 26.94 -7.66
CA ILE A 346 -5.28 25.78 -6.77
C ILE A 346 -4.02 24.93 -6.85
N ASN A 347 -3.80 24.10 -5.82
CA ASN A 347 -2.78 23.06 -5.87
C ASN A 347 -3.20 21.87 -6.76
N GLN A 348 -2.30 20.90 -6.93
CA GLN A 348 -2.50 19.80 -7.88
C GLN A 348 -3.41 18.66 -7.37
N LEU A 349 -3.86 18.69 -6.11
CA LEU A 349 -4.65 17.59 -5.54
C LEU A 349 -5.90 17.24 -6.38
N PRO A 350 -6.75 18.20 -6.81
CA PRO A 350 -7.95 17.86 -7.58
C PRO A 350 -7.64 17.15 -8.89
N ARG A 351 -6.60 17.60 -9.60
CA ARG A 351 -6.19 17.00 -10.87
C ARG A 351 -5.56 15.62 -10.66
N LYS A 352 -4.71 15.44 -9.64
CA LYS A 352 -4.11 14.12 -9.32
C LYS A 352 -5.18 13.10 -8.93
N MET A 353 -6.18 13.47 -8.12
CA MET A 353 -7.30 12.59 -7.78
C MET A 353 -8.15 12.24 -9.00
N ALA A 354 -8.41 13.21 -9.88
CA ALA A 354 -9.14 12.95 -11.13
C ALA A 354 -8.37 11.99 -12.05
N LEU A 355 -7.05 12.16 -12.18
CA LEU A 355 -6.20 11.28 -12.99
C LEU A 355 -6.18 9.85 -12.45
N GLN A 356 -6.01 9.65 -11.15
CA GLN A 356 -6.02 8.31 -10.55
C GLN A 356 -7.35 7.59 -10.79
N ARG A 357 -8.47 8.28 -10.62
CA ARG A 357 -9.82 7.70 -10.78
C ARG A 357 -10.29 7.59 -12.23
N ALA A 358 -9.53 8.13 -13.19
CA ALA A 358 -9.85 8.03 -14.61
C ALA A 358 -9.56 6.64 -15.20
N TYR A 359 -8.70 5.85 -14.55
CA TYR A 359 -8.27 4.54 -15.02
C TYR A 359 -8.81 3.43 -14.12
N GLN A 360 -9.54 2.46 -14.70
CA GLN A 360 -10.11 1.33 -13.96
C GLN A 360 -9.04 0.41 -13.35
N THR A 361 -7.84 0.40 -13.91
CA THR A 361 -6.71 -0.38 -13.40
C THR A 361 -6.11 0.21 -12.12
N ILE A 362 -6.34 1.50 -11.84
CA ILE A 362 -5.87 2.15 -10.62
C ILE A 362 -6.92 1.97 -9.53
N GLY A 363 -6.62 1.12 -8.56
CA GLY A 363 -7.50 0.79 -7.44
C GLY A 363 -7.40 1.74 -6.25
N GLY A 364 -6.62 2.83 -6.33
CA GLY A 364 -6.44 3.79 -5.24
C GLY A 364 -5.05 4.42 -5.18
N SER A 365 -4.67 4.93 -4.01
CA SER A 365 -3.38 5.59 -3.78
C SER A 365 -2.84 5.44 -2.36
N CYS A 366 -1.54 5.69 -2.22
CA CYS A 366 -0.85 5.69 -0.95
C CYS A 366 -0.12 7.02 -0.74
N GLN A 367 -0.24 7.57 0.47
CA GLN A 367 0.19 8.94 0.76
C GLN A 367 1.61 8.96 1.34
N TRP A 368 2.55 9.53 0.59
CA TRP A 368 3.92 9.75 1.03
C TRP A 368 4.10 11.18 1.57
N TYR A 369 4.40 11.38 2.85
CA TYR A 369 4.38 10.41 3.94
C TYR A 369 3.24 10.74 4.91
N ALA A 370 2.87 9.78 5.75
CA ALA A 370 1.69 9.88 6.60
C ALA A 370 1.68 11.14 7.49
N ALA A 371 2.83 11.61 7.98
CA ALA A 371 2.87 12.80 8.83
C ALA A 371 2.44 14.06 8.07
N ALA A 372 2.72 14.19 6.77
CA ALA A 372 2.24 15.33 5.98
C ALA A 372 0.70 15.38 5.88
N VAL A 373 0.04 14.21 5.90
CA VAL A 373 -1.43 14.13 6.03
C VAL A 373 -1.86 14.52 7.43
N VAL A 374 -1.20 14.02 8.48
CA VAL A 374 -1.56 14.30 9.89
C VAL A 374 -1.39 15.77 10.24
N GLU A 375 -0.33 16.40 9.76
CA GLU A 375 -0.04 17.83 9.87
C GLU A 375 -0.95 18.70 8.99
N ASN A 376 -1.79 18.07 8.15
CA ASN A 376 -2.71 18.74 7.23
C ASN A 376 -1.99 19.75 6.31
N GLN A 377 -0.80 19.38 5.82
CA GLN A 377 0.01 20.25 4.97
C GLN A 377 -0.81 20.72 3.76
N GLY A 378 -0.86 22.04 3.54
CA GLY A 378 -1.64 22.64 2.45
C GLY A 378 -3.13 22.28 2.45
N ARG A 379 -3.71 21.98 3.63
CA ARG A 379 -5.11 21.54 3.81
C ARG A 379 -5.44 20.22 3.12
N TYR A 380 -4.43 19.37 2.89
CA TYR A 380 -4.59 18.09 2.20
C TYR A 380 -5.58 17.16 2.90
N ARG A 381 -5.48 17.02 4.24
CA ARG A 381 -6.38 16.16 5.02
C ARG A 381 -7.80 16.67 4.97
N ASP A 382 -8.01 17.98 5.11
CA ASP A 382 -9.35 18.58 5.02
C ASP A 382 -9.99 18.24 3.67
N ALA A 383 -9.24 18.38 2.59
CA ALA A 383 -9.72 18.09 1.25
C ALA A 383 -10.04 16.60 1.05
N LEU A 384 -9.24 15.69 1.64
CA LEU A 384 -9.58 14.27 1.68
C LEU A 384 -10.93 14.05 2.38
N ILE A 385 -11.11 14.62 3.58
CA ILE A 385 -12.32 14.44 4.38
C ILE A 385 -13.56 14.99 3.65
N SER A 386 -13.48 16.21 3.12
CA SER A 386 -14.65 16.89 2.59
C SER A 386 -15.01 16.46 1.16
N GLU A 387 -14.01 16.18 0.32
CA GLU A 387 -14.22 15.99 -1.13
C GLU A 387 -13.93 14.59 -1.64
N TYR A 388 -12.82 13.97 -1.23
CA TYR A 388 -12.31 12.77 -1.93
C TYR A 388 -12.63 11.45 -1.22
N HIS A 389 -12.55 11.44 0.11
CA HIS A 389 -12.78 10.28 0.98
C HIS A 389 -13.99 10.47 1.90
N LYS A 390 -14.95 11.32 1.48
CA LYS A 390 -16.16 11.67 2.23
C LYS A 390 -16.93 10.47 2.80
N TYR A 391 -16.93 9.35 2.08
CA TYR A 391 -17.56 8.10 2.51
C TYR A 391 -16.52 7.00 2.71
N PRO A 392 -16.76 6.05 3.64
CA PRO A 392 -15.91 4.87 3.81
C PRO A 392 -15.76 4.10 2.50
N ALA A 393 -14.58 3.52 2.28
CA ALA A 393 -14.32 2.61 1.17
C ALA A 393 -13.70 1.32 1.69
N LEU A 394 -14.10 0.21 1.06
CA LEU A 394 -13.46 -1.09 1.24
C LEU A 394 -12.14 -1.12 0.45
N VAL A 395 -11.22 -1.99 0.84
CA VAL A 395 -10.06 -2.26 -0.01
C VAL A 395 -10.55 -3.00 -1.28
N PRO A 396 -9.90 -2.81 -2.44
CA PRO A 396 -10.16 -3.62 -3.62
C PRO A 396 -10.04 -5.12 -3.33
N VAL A 397 -10.80 -5.93 -4.08
CA VAL A 397 -10.70 -7.39 -3.99
C VAL A 397 -9.42 -7.89 -4.64
N PHE A 398 -8.93 -9.03 -4.17
CA PHE A 398 -7.79 -9.76 -4.72
C PHE A 398 -8.27 -11.12 -5.21
N ASP A 399 -9.20 -11.10 -6.16
CA ASP A 399 -9.93 -12.27 -6.69
C ASP A 399 -9.02 -13.33 -7.32
N PHE A 400 -7.88 -12.92 -7.90
CA PHE A 400 -6.86 -13.84 -8.40
C PHE A 400 -6.17 -14.67 -7.31
N MET A 401 -6.29 -14.28 -6.04
CA MET A 401 -5.82 -15.08 -4.89
C MET A 401 -6.91 -16.03 -4.39
N ASP A 402 -8.13 -15.52 -4.26
CA ASP A 402 -9.36 -16.27 -3.97
C ASP A 402 -10.58 -15.37 -4.25
N ASP A 403 -11.56 -15.89 -4.99
CA ASP A 403 -12.76 -15.19 -5.44
C ASP A 403 -14.01 -15.58 -4.65
N LYS A 404 -13.87 -16.50 -3.68
CA LYS A 404 -14.98 -17.01 -2.90
C LYS A 404 -15.28 -16.10 -1.71
N ALA A 405 -16.40 -15.39 -1.81
CA ALA A 405 -16.91 -14.62 -0.67
C ALA A 405 -17.31 -15.50 0.52
N PRO A 406 -17.19 -14.99 1.76
CA PRO A 406 -17.70 -15.67 2.94
C PRO A 406 -19.22 -15.85 2.85
N ASP A 407 -19.75 -16.75 3.67
CA ASP A 407 -21.19 -16.90 3.79
C ASP A 407 -21.87 -15.65 4.37
N LYS A 408 -23.18 -15.52 4.15
CA LYS A 408 -23.96 -14.42 4.74
C LYS A 408 -24.02 -14.50 6.26
N VAL A 409 -24.09 -13.35 6.94
CA VAL A 409 -24.26 -13.30 8.40
C VAL A 409 -25.52 -14.04 8.85
N ARG A 410 -25.51 -14.56 10.08
CA ARG A 410 -26.60 -15.38 10.62
C ARG A 410 -27.29 -14.70 11.78
N LYS A 411 -28.54 -15.11 12.07
CA LYS A 411 -29.29 -14.73 13.28
C LYS A 411 -29.35 -13.22 13.56
N MET A 412 -29.44 -12.38 12.52
CA MET A 412 -29.48 -10.92 12.64
C MET A 412 -30.72 -10.45 13.42
N LYS A 413 -30.50 -9.79 14.56
CA LYS A 413 -31.55 -9.35 15.49
C LYS A 413 -31.22 -8.01 16.14
N LYS A 414 -32.27 -7.32 16.57
CA LYS A 414 -32.21 -6.11 17.39
C LYS A 414 -32.24 -6.51 18.86
N VAL A 415 -31.41 -5.90 19.69
CA VAL A 415 -31.29 -6.22 21.13
C VAL A 415 -31.13 -4.91 21.91
N TRP A 416 -31.81 -4.80 23.04
CA TRP A 416 -31.51 -3.76 24.03
C TRP A 416 -30.50 -4.32 25.03
N THR A 417 -29.40 -3.62 25.22
CA THR A 417 -28.38 -3.90 26.25
C THR A 417 -28.26 -2.71 27.19
N GLU A 418 -27.53 -2.87 28.28
CA GLU A 418 -27.19 -1.76 29.19
C GLU A 418 -26.45 -0.63 28.46
N ASP A 419 -25.64 -0.98 27.46
CA ASP A 419 -24.92 -0.03 26.60
C ASP A 419 -25.76 0.59 25.48
N GLY A 420 -27.04 0.21 25.36
CA GLY A 420 -28.02 0.79 24.44
C GLY A 420 -28.59 -0.19 23.40
N TYR A 421 -29.24 0.37 22.38
CA TYR A 421 -29.89 -0.42 21.33
C TYR A 421 -28.87 -0.87 20.28
N ILE A 422 -28.76 -2.18 20.06
CA ILE A 422 -27.78 -2.75 19.12
C ILE A 422 -28.44 -3.60 18.05
N LEU A 423 -27.78 -3.66 16.90
CA LEU A 423 -28.00 -4.65 15.86
C LEU A 423 -26.93 -5.72 15.99
N PHE A 424 -27.32 -6.95 16.29
CA PHE A 424 -26.43 -8.08 16.51
C PHE A 424 -26.60 -9.12 15.40
N TRP A 425 -25.52 -9.80 15.03
CA TRP A 425 -25.51 -10.96 14.16
C TRP A 425 -24.51 -12.01 14.65
N THR A 426 -24.51 -13.18 14.04
CA THR A 426 -23.51 -14.21 14.26
C THR A 426 -22.67 -14.37 13.00
N ALA A 427 -21.36 -14.51 13.16
CA ALA A 427 -20.46 -14.83 12.07
C ALA A 427 -20.96 -16.05 11.26
N PRO A 428 -20.80 -16.04 9.92
CA PRO A 428 -20.97 -17.25 9.12
C PRO A 428 -20.03 -18.36 9.60
N LYS A 429 -20.35 -19.61 9.27
CA LYS A 429 -19.37 -20.70 9.41
C LYS A 429 -18.40 -20.60 8.23
N ALA A 430 -17.18 -21.08 8.41
CA ALA A 430 -16.17 -21.17 7.37
C ALA A 430 -15.44 -22.49 7.52
N ASP A 431 -15.12 -23.14 6.39
CA ASP A 431 -14.41 -24.42 6.37
C ASP A 431 -12.88 -24.19 6.38
N THR A 432 -12.43 -23.06 5.84
CA THR A 432 -11.01 -22.65 5.80
C THR A 432 -10.83 -21.21 6.31
N GLU A 433 -9.60 -20.83 6.63
CA GLU A 433 -9.31 -19.44 7.08
C GLU A 433 -9.55 -18.41 5.95
N MET A 434 -9.41 -18.79 4.68
CA MET A 434 -9.74 -17.96 3.51
C MET A 434 -11.22 -17.55 3.48
N ASP A 435 -12.14 -18.49 3.73
CA ASP A 435 -13.60 -18.27 3.72
C ASP A 435 -14.12 -17.52 4.97
N LYS A 436 -13.24 -17.22 5.93
CA LYS A 436 -13.65 -16.72 7.24
C LYS A 436 -13.98 -15.24 7.19
N ALA A 437 -15.19 -14.91 7.63
CA ALA A 437 -15.57 -13.52 7.87
C ALA A 437 -14.71 -12.89 8.99
N VAL A 438 -13.94 -11.87 8.63
CA VAL A 438 -13.09 -11.11 9.57
C VAL A 438 -13.58 -9.69 9.79
N ARG A 439 -14.40 -9.16 8.87
CA ARG A 439 -15.01 -7.82 8.96
C ARG A 439 -16.46 -7.87 8.47
N TYR A 440 -17.23 -6.85 8.82
CA TYR A 440 -18.62 -6.68 8.44
C TYR A 440 -18.86 -5.25 7.98
N VAL A 441 -19.68 -5.10 6.94
CA VAL A 441 -20.13 -3.78 6.47
C VAL A 441 -21.58 -3.60 6.84
N VAL A 442 -21.89 -2.48 7.49
CA VAL A 442 -23.23 -2.13 7.93
C VAL A 442 -23.70 -0.97 7.07
N TYR A 443 -24.80 -1.19 6.37
CA TYR A 443 -25.46 -0.20 5.54
C TYR A 443 -26.78 0.26 6.16
N ARG A 444 -27.16 1.50 5.90
CA ARG A 444 -28.44 2.08 6.32
C ARG A 444 -29.15 2.76 5.15
N PHE A 445 -30.39 2.33 4.92
CA PHE A 445 -31.28 2.88 3.91
C PHE A 445 -32.59 3.37 4.57
N GLY A 446 -33.27 4.29 3.90
CA GLY A 446 -34.66 4.62 4.18
C GLY A 446 -35.56 3.38 4.08
N SER A 447 -36.66 3.34 4.84
CA SER A 447 -37.52 2.14 4.91
C SER A 447 -38.02 1.62 3.55
N LYS A 448 -38.32 2.54 2.62
CA LYS A 448 -38.82 2.29 1.26
C LYS A 448 -37.76 2.47 0.17
N GLU A 449 -36.56 2.91 0.53
CA GLU A 449 -35.45 3.10 -0.42
C GLU A 449 -35.01 1.75 -1.01
N LYS A 450 -34.62 1.77 -2.30
CA LYS A 450 -34.05 0.60 -2.97
C LYS A 450 -32.64 0.39 -2.44
N VAL A 451 -32.33 -0.83 -2.00
CA VAL A 451 -30.98 -1.17 -1.53
C VAL A 451 -30.03 -1.14 -2.71
N ASN A 452 -29.02 -0.27 -2.64
CA ASN A 452 -27.87 -0.23 -3.54
C ASN A 452 -26.60 -0.35 -2.69
N LEU A 453 -25.96 -1.52 -2.69
CA LEU A 453 -24.77 -1.76 -1.88
C LEU A 453 -23.50 -1.18 -2.51
N ASP A 454 -23.56 -0.68 -3.74
CA ASP A 454 -22.44 -0.04 -4.45
C ASP A 454 -22.34 1.46 -4.18
N ASP A 455 -23.32 2.03 -3.49
CA ASP A 455 -23.30 3.42 -3.03
C ASP A 455 -22.71 3.49 -1.60
N PRO A 456 -21.47 3.99 -1.44
CA PRO A 456 -20.82 4.05 -0.14
C PRO A 456 -21.44 5.08 0.81
N SER A 457 -22.31 5.99 0.33
CA SER A 457 -23.00 6.94 1.21
C SER A 457 -23.94 6.27 2.21
N HIS A 458 -24.30 5.01 1.95
CA HIS A 458 -25.09 4.18 2.85
C HIS A 458 -24.25 3.36 3.84
N ILE A 459 -22.92 3.31 3.71
CA ILE A 459 -22.06 2.63 4.68
C ILE A 459 -22.00 3.46 5.95
N VAL A 460 -22.57 2.94 7.03
CA VAL A 460 -22.57 3.60 8.35
C VAL A 460 -21.52 3.02 9.30
N ALA A 461 -21.00 1.83 9.02
CA ALA A 461 -19.86 1.25 9.71
C ALA A 461 -19.19 0.15 8.90
N ILE A 462 -17.88 0.04 9.08
CA ILE A 462 -17.10 -1.18 8.83
C ILE A 462 -16.58 -1.62 10.19
N THR A 463 -16.75 -2.88 10.56
CA THR A 463 -16.44 -3.35 11.91
C THR A 463 -15.98 -4.80 11.94
N ARG A 464 -15.06 -5.13 12.86
CA ARG A 464 -14.70 -6.52 13.20
C ARG A 464 -15.67 -7.16 14.19
N ASN A 465 -16.50 -6.35 14.87
CA ASN A 465 -17.48 -6.86 15.84
C ASN A 465 -18.71 -7.45 15.14
N SER A 466 -19.32 -8.47 15.75
CA SER A 466 -20.59 -9.03 15.27
C SER A 466 -21.82 -8.23 15.72
N PHE A 467 -21.63 -6.93 15.97
CA PHE A 467 -22.70 -6.01 16.34
C PHE A 467 -22.38 -4.57 15.90
N TYR A 468 -23.44 -3.76 15.84
CA TYR A 468 -23.38 -2.32 15.62
C TYR A 468 -24.31 -1.61 16.60
N LYS A 469 -23.79 -0.61 17.30
CA LYS A 469 -24.59 0.26 18.18
C LYS A 469 -25.45 1.17 17.32
N LEU A 470 -26.76 1.02 17.43
CA LEU A 470 -27.70 1.79 16.65
C LEU A 470 -27.85 3.20 17.24
N PRO A 471 -27.86 4.27 16.42
CA PRO A 471 -28.14 5.62 16.88
C PRO A 471 -29.64 5.77 17.15
N TYR A 472 -30.14 5.17 18.22
CA TYR A 472 -31.53 5.27 18.65
C TYR A 472 -31.80 6.66 19.22
N GLU A 473 -32.91 7.27 18.80
CA GLU A 473 -33.33 8.60 19.21
C GLU A 473 -34.75 8.54 19.79
N THR A 474 -35.76 8.30 18.94
CA THR A 474 -37.18 8.44 19.30
C THR A 474 -38.01 7.18 19.06
N GLY A 475 -37.48 6.20 18.33
CA GLY A 475 -38.19 5.00 17.89
C GLY A 475 -39.28 5.26 16.84
N LYS A 476 -39.29 6.43 16.19
CA LYS A 476 -40.34 6.84 15.24
C LYS A 476 -39.93 6.58 13.78
N THR A 477 -38.65 6.75 13.46
CA THR A 477 -38.19 6.73 12.07
C THR A 477 -37.82 5.31 11.66
N LYS A 478 -38.46 4.78 10.62
CA LYS A 478 -38.21 3.44 10.10
C LYS A 478 -37.00 3.46 9.14
N TYR A 479 -36.03 2.60 9.40
CA TYR A 479 -34.87 2.35 8.55
C TYR A 479 -34.80 0.88 8.14
N ARG A 480 -34.05 0.62 7.07
CA ARG A 480 -33.60 -0.71 6.68
C ARG A 480 -32.09 -0.79 6.85
N TYR A 481 -31.65 -1.63 7.76
CA TYR A 481 -30.24 -1.96 7.91
C TYR A 481 -29.92 -3.20 7.09
N VAL A 482 -28.75 -3.20 6.46
CA VAL A 482 -28.23 -4.33 5.70
C VAL A 482 -26.82 -4.63 6.20
N VAL A 483 -26.49 -5.90 6.38
CA VAL A 483 -25.17 -6.34 6.82
C VAL A 483 -24.62 -7.36 5.83
N THR A 484 -23.37 -7.17 5.44
CA THR A 484 -22.53 -8.11 4.67
C THR A 484 -21.30 -8.47 5.49
N ALA A 485 -20.64 -9.57 5.13
CA ALA A 485 -19.39 -10.02 5.72
C ALA A 485 -18.26 -9.93 4.68
N LEU A 486 -17.04 -9.67 5.16
CA LEU A 486 -15.82 -9.61 4.37
C LEU A 486 -14.80 -10.60 4.91
N ASP A 487 -14.10 -11.30 4.02
CA ASP A 487 -12.91 -12.08 4.35
C ASP A 487 -11.63 -11.21 4.35
N ARG A 488 -10.47 -11.85 4.44
CA ARG A 488 -9.14 -11.19 4.44
C ARG A 488 -8.79 -10.53 3.10
N LEU A 489 -9.43 -10.95 2.01
CA LEU A 489 -9.23 -10.42 0.66
C LEU A 489 -10.36 -9.47 0.23
N HIS A 490 -11.25 -9.13 1.17
CA HIS A 490 -12.38 -8.22 1.02
C HIS A 490 -13.46 -8.70 0.04
N ASN A 491 -13.53 -10.00 -0.25
CA ASN A 491 -14.68 -10.58 -0.94
C ASN A 491 -15.92 -10.38 -0.06
N GLU A 492 -17.01 -9.93 -0.66
CA GLU A 492 -18.20 -9.49 0.09
C GLU A 492 -19.34 -10.49 -0.04
N SER A 493 -19.86 -10.93 1.11
CA SER A 493 -20.93 -11.92 1.16
C SER A 493 -22.28 -11.38 0.70
N LYS A 494 -23.22 -12.31 0.46
CA LYS A 494 -24.63 -11.97 0.27
C LYS A 494 -25.18 -11.24 1.49
N SER A 495 -26.03 -10.26 1.23
CA SER A 495 -26.55 -9.39 2.28
C SER A 495 -27.68 -10.00 3.13
N VAL A 496 -27.78 -9.58 4.39
CA VAL A 496 -28.93 -9.82 5.27
C VAL A 496 -29.52 -8.49 5.71
N SER A 497 -30.84 -8.36 5.65
CA SER A 497 -31.52 -7.10 5.96
C SER A 497 -32.44 -7.20 7.17
N LYS A 498 -32.57 -6.10 7.90
CA LYS A 498 -33.52 -5.94 9.00
C LYS A 498 -34.13 -4.55 8.97
N LYS A 499 -35.46 -4.49 9.03
CA LYS A 499 -36.18 -3.22 9.26
C LYS A 499 -36.31 -2.97 10.76
N LEU A 500 -36.02 -1.76 11.18
CA LEU A 500 -36.15 -1.34 12.57
C LEU A 500 -36.50 0.16 12.66
N LYS A 501 -36.90 0.59 13.86
CA LYS A 501 -37.12 2.00 14.16
C LYS A 501 -36.01 2.52 15.05
N LEU A 502 -35.54 3.73 14.75
CA LEU A 502 -34.64 4.50 15.59
C LEU A 502 -35.35 5.73 16.16
#